data_AF-A0A4Q3TEC8-F1
#
_entry.id   AF-A0A4Q3TEC8-F1
#
_cell.length_a   1.000
_cell.length_b   1.000
_cell.length_c   1.000
_cell.angle_alpha   90.00
_cell.angle_beta   90.00
_cell.angle_gamma   90.00
#
_symmetry.space_group_name_H-M   'P 1'
#
loop_
_entity.id
_entity.type
_entity.pdbx_description
1 polymer ?
#
loop_
_entity_poly.entity_id
_entity_poly.type
_entity_poly.pdbx_seq_one_letter_code
_entity_poly.pdbx_strand_id
1 'polypeptide(L)' 'MSHFAVIAPPFTSHVRALEAVASQLLDRGHRVTWCHQADVRALLGDERIGFTEVGSTSHA' A
#
# COMPACT_ATOMS: atom_id res chain seq x y z
N MET A 1 2.58 -18.53 -4.73
CA MET A 1 2.03 -17.64 -3.69
C MET A 1 3.17 -16.75 -3.21
N SER A 2 3.07 -15.44 -3.46
CA SER A 2 4.12 -14.45 -3.14
C SER A 2 3.51 -13.34 -2.30
N HIS A 3 4.35 -12.64 -1.55
CA HIS A 3 3.98 -11.47 -0.77
C HIS A 3 4.76 -10.26 -1.28
N PHE A 4 4.05 -9.25 -1.76
CA PHE A 4 4.63 -8.04 -2.34
C PHE A 4 4.52 -6.87 -1.35
N ALA A 5 5.59 -6.08 -1.27
CA ALA A 5 5.58 -4.78 -0.60
C ALA A 5 5.41 -3.67 -1.63
N VAL A 6 4.54 -2.70 -1.35
CA VAL A 6 4.37 -1.49 -2.17
C VAL A 6 4.93 -0.29 -1.42
N ILE A 7 5.79 0.46 -2.10
CA ILE A 7 6.38 1.72 -1.65
C ILE A 7 6.17 2.73 -2.78
N ALA A 8 5.60 3.88 -2.47
CA ALA A 8 5.21 4.89 -3.44
C ALA A 8 5.27 6.30 -2.85
N PRO A 9 5.42 7.35 -3.66
CA PRO A 9 5.21 8.72 -3.19
C PRO A 9 3.78 8.94 -2.64
N PRO A 10 3.58 9.83 -1.64
CA PRO A 10 2.28 10.10 -1.02
C PRO A 10 1.36 10.99 -1.88
N PHE A 11 1.39 10.82 -3.20
CA PHE A 11 0.54 11.56 -4.12
C PHE A 11 -0.60 10.68 -4.62
N THR A 12 -1.82 11.22 -4.65
CA THR A 12 -3.03 10.50 -5.05
C THR A 12 -2.87 9.77 -6.38
N SER A 13 -2.22 10.39 -7.37
CA SER A 13 -1.97 9.75 -8.68
C SER A 13 -1.14 8.47 -8.58
N HIS A 14 -0.11 8.44 -7.72
CA HIS A 14 0.74 7.28 -7.51
C HIS A 14 0.01 6.20 -6.70
N VAL A 15 -0.72 6.63 -5.66
CA VAL A 15 -1.53 5.73 -4.84
C VAL A 15 -2.54 4.98 -5.71
N ARG A 16 -3.32 5.68 -6.54
CA ARG A 16 -4.33 5.05 -7.40
C ARG A 16 -3.72 4.10 -8.43
N ALA A 17 -2.60 4.48 -9.05
CA ALA A 17 -1.95 3.64 -10.04
C ALA A 17 -1.45 2.32 -9.41
N LEU A 18 -0.78 2.39 -8.27
CA LEU A 18 -0.20 1.20 -7.63
C LEU A 18 -1.25 0.39 -6.85
N GLU A 19 -2.31 1.02 -6.35
CA GLU A 19 -3.46 0.32 -5.77
C GLU A 19 -4.13 -0.58 -6.83
N ALA A 20 -4.33 -0.08 -8.05
CA ALA A 20 -4.89 -0.90 -9.13
C ALA A 20 -4.04 -2.14 -9.44
N VAL A 21 -2.71 -2.00 -9.42
CA VAL A 21 -1.78 -3.13 -9.57
C VAL A 21 -1.87 -4.09 -8.38
N ALA A 22 -1.93 -3.55 -7.16
CA ALA A 22 -2.06 -4.33 -5.93
C ALA A 22 -3.33 -5.19 -5.93
N SER A 23 -4.49 -4.61 -6.29
CA SER A 23 -5.76 -5.35 -6.43
C SER A 23 -5.64 -6.51 -7.42
N GLN A 24 -4.95 -6.31 -8.55
CA GLN A 24 -4.71 -7.37 -9.54
C GLN A 24 -3.78 -8.49 -9.04
N LEU A 25 -2.83 -8.18 -8.15
CA LEU A 25 -2.01 -9.19 -7.49
C LEU A 25 -2.84 -9.98 -6.47
N LEU A 26 -3.67 -9.29 -5.69
CA LEU A 26 -4.60 -9.90 -4.73
C LEU A 26 -5.58 -10.85 -5.42
N ASP A 27 -6.15 -10.45 -6.56
CA ASP A 27 -7.08 -11.28 -7.35
C ASP A 27 -6.43 -12.56 -7.89
N ARG A 28 -5.11 -12.55 -8.11
CA ARG A 28 -4.30 -13.74 -8.47
C ARG A 28 -3.91 -14.58 -7.25
N GLY A 29 -4.45 -14.24 -6.09
CA GLY A 29 -4.20 -14.92 -4.83
C GLY A 29 -2.88 -14.55 -4.19
N HIS A 30 -2.23 -13.44 -4.54
CA HIS A 30 -1.04 -12.95 -3.82
C HIS A 30 -1.40 -12.19 -2.55
N ARG A 31 -0.42 -11.98 -1.67
CA ARG A 31 -0.54 -11.03 -0.55
C ARG A 31 0.13 -9.72 -0.93
N VAL A 32 -0.46 -8.59 -0.54
CA VAL A 32 0.13 -7.26 -0.73
C VAL A 32 0.13 -6.50 0.59
N THR A 33 1.22 -5.78 0.88
CA THR A 33 1.31 -4.85 2.00
C THR A 33 1.87 -3.52 1.54
N TRP A 34 1.16 -2.45 1.85
CA TRP A 34 1.60 -1.09 1.61
C TRP A 34 2.42 -0.59 2.80
N CYS A 35 3.64 -0.14 2.56
CA CYS A 35 4.54 0.35 3.60
C CYS A 35 4.67 1.87 3.47
N HIS A 36 4.07 2.65 4.37
CA HIS A 36 4.08 4.11 4.29
C HIS A 36 3.80 4.79 5.64
N GLN A 37 3.98 6.11 5.73
CA GLN A 37 3.49 6.95 6.83
C GLN A 37 1.95 6.81 7.01
N ALA A 38 1.47 6.98 8.25
CA ALA A 38 0.12 6.63 8.68
C ALA A 38 -1.00 7.32 7.88
N ASP A 39 -0.79 8.57 7.50
CA ASP A 39 -1.72 9.42 6.76
C ASP A 39 -2.11 8.84 5.39
N VAL A 40 -1.20 8.13 4.72
CA VAL A 40 -1.46 7.51 3.42
C VAL A 40 -2.49 6.38 3.49
N ARG A 41 -2.72 5.77 4.66
CA ARG A 41 -3.73 4.71 4.80
C ARG A 41 -5.12 5.18 4.35
N ALA A 42 -5.46 6.44 4.62
CA ALA A 42 -6.76 7.02 4.26
C ALA A 42 -6.95 7.19 2.74
N LEU A 43 -5.87 7.10 1.95
CA LEU A 43 -5.93 7.20 0.50
C LEU A 43 -6.26 5.86 -0.17
N LEU A 44 -6.02 4.72 0.51
CA LEU A 44 -6.33 3.38 0.00
C LEU A 44 -7.84 3.09 0.12
N GLY A 45 -8.42 2.55 -0.94
CA GLY A 45 -9.80 2.06 -1.02
C GLY A 45 -9.95 0.54 -0.99
N ASP A 46 -8.97 -0.24 -1.45
CA ASP A 46 -9.04 -1.72 -1.39
C ASP A 46 -8.61 -2.21 0.01
N GLU A 47 -9.59 -2.53 0.85
CA GLU A 47 -9.40 -2.97 2.24
C GLU A 47 -8.61 -4.27 2.38
N ARG A 48 -8.46 -5.06 1.30
CA ARG A 48 -7.67 -6.30 1.29
C ARG A 48 -6.16 -6.03 1.30
N ILE A 49 -5.73 -4.81 0.94
CA ILE A 49 -4.33 -4.41 0.99
C ILE A 49 -3.92 -4.23 2.46
N GLY A 50 -2.97 -5.03 2.93
CA GLY A 50 -2.40 -4.85 4.27
C GLY A 50 -1.62 -3.52 4.35
N PHE A 51 -1.47 -2.97 5.56
CA PHE A 51 -0.75 -1.71 5.76
C PHE A 51 0.26 -1.84 6.89
N THR A 52 1.49 -1.39 6.65
CA THR A 52 2.56 -1.28 7.64
C THR A 52 2.99 0.17 7.72
N GLU A 53 2.78 0.77 8.88
CA GLU A 53 3.24 2.12 9.15
C GLU A 53 4.78 2.17 9.26
N VAL A 54 5.39 3.20 8.67
CA VAL A 54 6.83 3.47 8.79
C VAL A 54 7.07 4.93 9.14
N GLY A 55 8.22 5.20 9.77
CA GLY A 55 8.68 6.57 10.08
C GLY A 55 8.17 7.14 11.41
N SER A 56 7.26 6.46 12.11
CA SER A 56 6.69 6.93 13.39
C SER A 56 7.70 7.15 14.51
N THR A 57 8.86 6.49 14.45
CA THR A 57 9.94 6.63 15.44
C THR A 57 11.13 7.45 14.95
N SER A 58 11.15 7.87 13.68
CA SER A 58 12.31 8.55 13.08
C SER A 58 11.99 9.91 12.46
N HIS A 59 10.74 10.16 12.09
CA HIS A 59 10.29 11.35 11.34
C HIS A 59 8.96 11.85 11.92
N ALA A 60 9.01 12.32 13.16
CA ALA A 60 7.90 12.99 13.85
C ALA A 60 7.75 14.46 13.40
#